data_AF-A0A661L005-F1
#
_entry.id   AF-A0A661L005-F1
#
_cell.length_a   1.000
_cell.length_b   1.000
_cell.length_c   1.000
_cell.angle_alpha   90.00
_cell.angle_beta   90.00
_cell.angle_gamma   90.00
#
_symmetry.space_group_name_H-M   'P 1'
#
loop_
_entity.id
_entity.type
_entity.pdbx_description
1 polymer ?
#
loop_
_entity_poly.entity_id
_entity_poly.type
_entity_poly.pdbx_seq_one_letter_code
_entity_poly.pdbx_strand_id
1 'polypeptide(L)'
;MLRSWLARLSEKDNVQALVQDALGCACPSTVFDHFQVQYMQGDPVPFIQIIVGNRLLLHLMHPDSTMLSQELILDLLKKGRNERDRRGLNRFRLVLVGSHISPRKEWEEELSSLKDSKVHLHFLPEFPLD
;
A
#
# COMPACT_ATOMS: atom_id res chain seq x y z
N MET A 1 9.51 1.24 -13.74
CA MET A 1 8.32 0.58 -13.15
C MET A 1 7.50 1.53 -12.27
N LEU A 2 7.96 1.98 -11.10
CA LEU A 2 7.13 2.87 -10.25
C LEU A 2 6.63 4.15 -10.96
N ARG A 3 7.43 4.72 -11.88
CA ARG A 3 7.00 5.87 -12.70
C ARG A 3 5.84 5.54 -13.66
N SER A 4 5.80 4.33 -14.24
CA SER A 4 4.66 3.93 -15.09
C SER A 4 3.42 3.66 -14.25
N TRP A 5 3.57 3.12 -13.04
CA TRP A 5 2.46 2.99 -12.09
C TRP A 5 1.92 4.35 -11.69
N LEU A 6 2.78 5.32 -11.36
CA LEU A 6 2.37 6.69 -11.04
C LEU A 6 1.51 7.30 -12.17
N ALA A 7 1.94 7.14 -13.42
CA ALA A 7 1.18 7.63 -14.57
C ALA A 7 -0.21 6.99 -14.65
N ARG A 8 -0.31 5.65 -14.58
CA ARG A 8 -1.61 4.96 -14.61
C ARG A 8 -2.50 5.36 -13.43
N LEU A 9 -1.93 5.42 -12.22
CA LEU A 9 -2.64 5.78 -11.00
C LEU A 9 -2.99 7.27 -10.92
N SER A 10 -2.63 8.08 -11.91
CA SER A 10 -3.13 9.46 -12.02
C SER A 10 -4.59 9.50 -12.49
N GLU A 11 -5.11 8.39 -13.02
CA GLU A 11 -6.51 8.24 -13.43
C GLU A 11 -7.37 7.69 -12.30
N LYS A 12 -8.54 8.29 -12.06
CA LYS A 12 -9.47 7.90 -11.00
C LYS A 12 -9.87 6.43 -11.09
N ASP A 13 -10.27 5.98 -12.29
CA ASP A 13 -10.80 4.64 -12.50
C ASP A 13 -9.73 3.57 -12.21
N ASN A 14 -8.46 3.88 -12.46
CA ASN A 14 -7.32 3.03 -12.14
C ASN A 14 -7.11 2.92 -10.62
N VAL A 15 -7.19 4.03 -9.89
CA VAL A 15 -7.12 4.00 -8.41
C VAL A 15 -8.31 3.23 -7.84
N GLN A 16 -9.51 3.41 -8.42
CA GLN A 16 -10.71 2.70 -8.01
C GLN A 16 -10.56 1.18 -8.22
N ALA A 17 -10.14 0.74 -9.41
CA ALA A 17 -9.92 -0.68 -9.72
C ALA A 17 -8.85 -1.31 -8.80
N LEU A 18 -7.73 -0.61 -8.54
CA LEU A 18 -6.74 -1.09 -7.58
C LEU A 18 -7.35 -1.31 -6.19
N VAL A 19 -8.10 -0.33 -5.68
CA VAL A 19 -8.60 -0.35 -4.31
C VAL A 19 -9.79 -1.29 -4.13
N GLN A 20 -10.73 -1.30 -5.05
CA GLN A 20 -11.95 -2.10 -4.97
C GLN A 20 -11.73 -3.53 -5.48
N ASP A 21 -11.15 -3.69 -6.67
CA ASP A 21 -11.09 -4.99 -7.34
C ASP A 21 -9.86 -5.78 -6.88
N ALA A 22 -8.67 -5.18 -6.90
CA ALA A 22 -7.44 -5.90 -6.55
C ALA A 22 -7.24 -6.05 -5.03
N LEU A 23 -7.65 -5.06 -4.24
CA LEU A 23 -7.46 -5.05 -2.78
C LEU A 23 -8.74 -5.31 -1.98
N GLY A 24 -9.89 -5.47 -2.63
CA GLY A 24 -11.16 -5.82 -1.99
C GLY A 24 -11.70 -4.76 -1.01
N CYS A 25 -11.43 -3.46 -1.20
CA CYS A 25 -12.07 -2.43 -0.35
C CYS A 25 -13.51 -2.18 -0.78
N ALA A 26 -14.45 -2.23 0.16
CA ALA A 26 -15.83 -1.74 -0.02
C ALA A 26 -15.94 -0.20 0.10
N CYS A 27 -14.94 0.53 -0.38
CA CYS A 27 -14.87 1.99 -0.35
C CYS A 27 -15.96 2.56 -1.29
N PRO A 28 -16.81 3.53 -0.87
CA PRO A 28 -17.79 4.15 -1.76
C PRO A 28 -17.11 4.85 -2.96
N SER A 29 -17.71 4.82 -4.15
CA SER A 29 -17.14 5.45 -5.35
C SER A 29 -16.84 6.95 -5.17
N THR A 30 -17.63 7.64 -4.34
CA THR A 30 -17.46 9.07 -4.05
C THR A 30 -16.16 9.40 -3.32
N VAL A 31 -15.51 8.45 -2.63
CA VAL A 31 -14.23 8.75 -1.97
C VAL A 31 -13.08 8.90 -2.98
N PHE A 32 -13.26 8.40 -4.20
CA PHE A 32 -12.27 8.48 -5.27
C PHE A 32 -12.33 9.81 -6.04
N ASP A 33 -13.32 10.66 -5.81
CA ASP A 33 -13.33 12.03 -6.36
C ASP A 33 -12.25 12.92 -5.72
N HIS A 34 -11.75 12.51 -4.56
CA HIS A 34 -10.69 13.20 -3.82
C HIS A 34 -9.58 12.20 -3.52
N PHE A 35 -8.62 12.07 -4.42
CA PHE A 35 -7.45 11.22 -4.22
C PHE A 35 -6.16 11.97 -4.55
N GLN A 36 -5.06 11.48 -3.97
CA GLN A 36 -3.72 12.00 -4.23
C GLN A 36 -2.80 10.82 -4.49
N VAL A 37 -1.98 10.92 -5.53
CA VAL A 37 -0.94 9.95 -5.85
C VAL A 37 0.40 10.64 -5.93
N GLN A 38 1.38 10.13 -5.20
CA GLN A 38 2.70 10.72 -5.11
C GLN A 38 3.77 9.63 -5.16
N TYR A 39 4.83 9.88 -5.90
CA TYR A 39 6.04 9.08 -5.80
C TYR A 39 6.84 9.53 -4.58
N MET A 40 7.18 8.56 -3.74
CA MET A 40 8.02 8.75 -2.56
C MET A 40 9.36 8.07 -2.82
N GLN A 41 10.45 8.82 -2.68
CA GLN A 41 11.79 8.22 -2.78
C GLN A 41 11.99 7.13 -1.72
N GLY A 42 11.34 7.28 -0.56
CA GLY A 42 11.41 6.32 0.54
C GLY A 42 12.81 6.15 1.11
N ASP A 43 12.88 5.50 2.27
CA ASP A 43 14.13 5.00 2.82
C ASP A 43 13.79 3.73 3.62
N PRO A 44 14.25 2.54 3.20
CA PRO A 44 15.20 2.26 2.11
C PRO A 44 14.59 1.99 0.71
N VAL A 45 13.25 1.87 0.58
CA VAL A 45 12.60 1.46 -0.68
C VAL A 45 11.66 2.57 -1.18
N PRO A 46 11.75 3.00 -2.45
CA PRO A 46 10.79 3.93 -3.05
C PRO A 46 9.42 3.29 -3.22
N PHE A 47 8.38 4.11 -3.14
CA PHE A 47 7.00 3.63 -3.22
C PHE A 47 6.06 4.67 -3.83
N ILE A 48 4.90 4.22 -4.31
CA ILE A 48 3.79 5.11 -4.65
C ILE A 48 2.90 5.22 -3.43
N GLN A 49 2.73 6.45 -2.93
CA GLN A 49 1.77 6.78 -1.90
C GLN A 49 0.44 7.17 -2.55
N ILE A 50 -0.63 6.54 -2.13
CA ILE A 50 -2.00 6.88 -2.54
C ILE A 50 -2.81 7.24 -1.30
N ILE A 51 -3.51 8.37 -1.35
CA ILE A 51 -4.50 8.76 -0.36
C ILE A 51 -5.84 8.82 -1.04
N VAL A 52 -6.85 8.13 -0.52
CA VAL A 52 -8.22 8.11 -1.06
C VAL A 52 -9.18 8.66 -0.02
N GLY A 53 -9.80 9.78 -0.37
CA GLY A 53 -10.58 10.64 0.50
C GLY A 53 -9.84 10.94 1.80
N ASN A 54 -10.58 10.94 2.91
CA ASN A 54 -10.02 11.04 4.25
C ASN A 54 -9.98 9.66 4.93
N ARG A 55 -9.89 8.57 4.16
CA ARG A 55 -10.14 7.21 4.67
C ARG A 55 -8.96 6.26 4.53
N LEU A 56 -8.30 6.23 3.37
CA LEU A 56 -7.33 5.18 3.07
C LEU A 56 -5.97 5.79 2.74
N LEU A 57 -4.94 5.34 3.45
CA LEU A 57 -3.55 5.48 3.06
C LEU A 57 -3.08 4.15 2.46
N LEU A 58 -2.40 4.22 1.32
CA LEU A 58 -1.84 3.06 0.65
C LEU A 58 -0.39 3.32 0.23
N HIS A 59 0.50 2.40 0.56
CA HIS A 59 1.87 2.38 0.07
C HIS A 59 2.02 1.19 -0.88
N LEU A 60 2.28 1.47 -2.16
CA LEU A 60 2.48 0.46 -3.19
C LEU A 60 3.96 0.37 -3.55
N MET A 61 4.55 -0.82 -3.38
CA MET A 61 5.98 -1.05 -3.52
C MET A 61 6.28 -2.17 -4.51
N HIS A 62 7.38 -2.04 -5.24
CA HIS A 62 7.98 -3.11 -6.04
C HIS A 62 9.41 -3.40 -5.53
N PRO A 63 9.54 -3.97 -4.32
CA PRO A 63 10.84 -4.28 -3.76
C PRO A 63 11.45 -5.50 -4.47
N ASP A 64 12.78 -5.54 -4.57
CA ASP A 64 13.46 -6.79 -4.86
C ASP A 64 13.38 -7.72 -3.64
N SER A 65 13.20 -9.03 -3.86
CA SER A 65 13.09 -10.03 -2.78
C SER A 65 14.22 -9.97 -1.75
N THR A 66 15.42 -9.63 -2.20
CA THR A 66 16.63 -9.53 -1.39
C THR A 66 16.60 -8.35 -0.41
N MET A 67 15.77 -7.34 -0.66
CA MET A 67 15.60 -6.18 0.21
C MET A 67 14.56 -6.43 1.31
N LEU A 68 13.70 -7.44 1.16
CA LEU A 68 12.59 -7.69 2.08
C LEU A 68 13.02 -8.53 3.30
N SER A 69 13.53 -7.84 4.33
CA SER A 69 13.69 -8.41 5.67
C SER A 69 12.41 -8.24 6.51
N GLN A 70 12.26 -9.06 7.55
CA GLN A 70 11.16 -8.93 8.52
C GLN A 70 11.18 -7.56 9.20
N GLU A 71 12.35 -7.08 9.60
CA GLU A 71 12.53 -5.79 10.26
C GLU A 71 12.11 -4.63 9.35
N LEU A 72 12.45 -4.71 8.06
CA LEU A 72 12.05 -3.71 7.09
C LEU A 72 10.53 -3.66 6.96
N ILE A 73 9.86 -4.80 6.79
CA ILE A 73 8.39 -4.84 6.67
C ILE A 73 7.74 -4.24 7.92
N LEU A 74 8.23 -4.60 9.11
CA LEU A 74 7.71 -4.06 10.37
C LEU A 74 7.91 -2.54 10.47
N ASP A 75 9.07 -2.04 10.07
CA ASP A 75 9.35 -0.60 10.05
C ASP A 75 8.44 0.15 9.07
N LEU A 76 8.25 -0.38 7.85
CA LEU A 76 7.33 0.17 6.86
C LEU A 76 5.89 0.19 7.37
N LEU A 77 5.45 -0.87 8.05
CA LEU A 77 4.13 -0.95 8.64
C LEU A 77 3.95 0.09 9.75
N LYS A 78 4.94 0.25 10.64
CA LYS A 78 4.93 1.26 11.71
C LYS A 78 4.91 2.68 11.14
N LYS A 79 5.77 2.98 10.16
CA LYS A 79 5.82 4.28 9.47
C LYS A 79 4.48 4.62 8.83
N GLY A 80 3.90 3.69 8.06
CA GLY A 80 2.59 3.89 7.44
C GLY A 80 1.45 4.04 8.45
N ARG A 81 1.45 3.27 9.54
CA ARG A 81 0.50 3.44 10.65
C ARG A 81 0.59 4.83 11.28
N ASN A 82 1.80 5.26 11.62
CA ASN A 82 2.02 6.57 12.23
C ASN A 82 1.61 7.71 11.29
N GLU A 83 1.88 7.57 10.00
CA GLU A 83 1.48 8.56 8.99
C GLU A 83 -0.04 8.63 8.81
N ARG A 84 -0.71 7.47 8.77
CA ARG A 84 -2.17 7.38 8.78
C ARG A 84 -2.74 8.12 9.99
N ASP A 85 -2.23 7.86 11.18
CA ASP A 85 -2.71 8.48 12.42
C ASP A 85 -2.48 9.99 12.43
N ARG A 86 -1.29 10.43 12.04
CA ARG A 86 -0.93 11.84 11.93
C ARG A 86 -1.85 12.61 10.98
N ARG A 87 -2.30 11.98 9.91
CA ARG A 87 -3.23 12.57 8.92
C ARG A 87 -4.71 12.37 9.28
N GLY A 88 -5.03 11.65 10.36
CA GLY A 88 -6.41 11.33 10.74
C GLY A 88 -7.13 10.39 9.75
N LEU A 89 -6.37 9.57 9.01
CA LEU A 89 -6.92 8.61 8.05
C LEU A 89 -7.41 7.34 8.78
N ASN A 90 -8.35 6.61 8.18
CA ASN A 90 -8.98 5.46 8.85
C ASN A 90 -8.19 4.15 8.69
N ARG A 91 -7.64 3.85 7.51
CA ARG A 91 -6.93 2.59 7.24
C ARG A 91 -5.61 2.84 6.56
N PHE A 92 -4.65 1.97 6.84
CA PHE A 92 -3.39 1.89 6.14
C PHE A 92 -3.22 0.52 5.50
N ARG A 93 -2.78 0.49 4.24
CA ARG A 93 -2.45 -0.74 3.52
C ARG A 93 -1.05 -0.64 2.93
N LEU A 94 -0.17 -1.54 3.34
CA LEU A 94 1.09 -1.79 2.66
C LEU A 94 0.84 -2.85 1.57
N VAL A 95 1.22 -2.57 0.33
CA VAL A 95 1.03 -3.46 -0.81
C VAL A 95 2.39 -3.74 -1.44
N LEU A 96 2.79 -5.00 -1.44
CA LEU A 96 3.99 -5.48 -2.09
C LEU A 96 3.60 -6.17 -3.40
N VAL A 97 4.21 -5.75 -4.49
CA VAL A 97 3.92 -6.26 -5.83
C VAL A 97 5.15 -6.97 -6.37
N GLY A 98 4.98 -8.22 -6.79
CA GLY A 98 6.03 -9.03 -7.41
C GLY A 98 5.74 -10.53 -7.28
N SER A 99 5.91 -11.27 -8.38
CA SER A 99 5.57 -12.70 -8.46
C SER A 99 6.41 -13.59 -7.55
N HIS A 100 7.58 -13.09 -7.13
CA HIS A 100 8.50 -13.73 -6.21
C HIS A 100 8.23 -13.39 -4.74
N ILE A 101 7.27 -12.50 -4.46
CA ILE A 101 6.92 -12.06 -3.11
C ILE A 101 5.73 -12.89 -2.63
N SER A 102 5.98 -13.85 -1.75
CA SER A 102 4.95 -14.61 -1.07
C SER A 102 4.84 -14.20 0.40
N PRO A 103 3.64 -14.26 1.01
CA PRO A 103 3.49 -14.13 2.44
C PRO A 103 4.45 -15.05 3.18
N ARG A 104 5.12 -14.53 4.21
CA ARG A 104 5.94 -15.32 5.13
C ARG A 104 5.28 -15.32 6.48
N LYS A 105 5.33 -16.45 7.18
CA LYS A 105 4.70 -16.60 8.50
C LYS A 105 5.20 -15.56 9.50
N GLU A 106 6.50 -15.23 9.45
CA GLU A 106 7.08 -14.18 10.29
C GLU A 106 6.44 -12.79 10.10
N TRP A 107 5.96 -12.47 8.89
CA TRP A 107 5.31 -11.18 8.62
C TRP A 107 3.89 -11.11 9.19
N GLU A 108 3.19 -12.24 9.24
CA GLU A 108 1.84 -12.34 9.83
C GLU A 108 1.88 -12.20 11.35
N GLU A 109 2.87 -12.81 11.99
CA GLU A 109 3.12 -12.68 13.43
C GLU A 109 3.41 -11.21 13.81
N GLU A 110 4.20 -10.50 13.00
CA GLU A 110 4.49 -9.08 13.21
C GLU A 110 3.31 -8.16 12.91
N LEU A 111 2.55 -8.41 11.85
CA LEU A 111 1.32 -7.68 11.59
C LEU A 111 0.36 -7.80 12.79
N SER A 112 0.31 -8.99 13.39
CA SER A 112 -0.46 -9.25 14.61
C SER A 112 0.12 -8.52 15.84
N SER A 113 1.44 -8.37 15.92
CA SER A 113 2.14 -7.65 17.00
C SER A 113 1.78 -6.15 17.05
N LEU A 114 1.43 -5.55 15.90
CA LEU A 114 0.95 -4.17 15.81
C LEU A 114 -0.40 -3.93 16.49
N LYS A 115 -1.19 -4.99 16.71
CA LYS A 115 -2.53 -4.97 17.35
C LYS A 115 -3.47 -3.89 16.77
N ASP A 116 -3.38 -3.67 15.46
CA ASP A 116 -4.16 -2.65 14.77
C ASP A 116 -4.89 -3.27 13.57
N SER A 117 -6.18 -3.52 13.74
CA SER A 117 -7.04 -4.13 12.71
C SER A 117 -7.27 -3.24 11.48
N LYS A 118 -6.79 -1.99 11.49
CA LYS A 118 -6.89 -1.04 10.40
C LYS A 118 -5.59 -0.95 9.58
N VAL A 119 -4.57 -1.71 9.94
CA VAL A 119 -3.33 -1.89 9.17
C VAL A 119 -3.39 -3.24 8.47
N HIS A 120 -3.15 -3.27 7.16
CA HIS A 120 -3.11 -4.51 6.39
C HIS A 120 -1.86 -4.58 5.52
N LEU A 121 -1.37 -5.80 5.33
CA LEU A 121 -0.32 -6.14 4.39
C LEU A 121 -0.94 -6.96 3.24
N HIS A 122 -0.73 -6.51 2.01
CA HIS A 122 -1.22 -7.17 0.79
C HIS A 122 -0.05 -7.55 -0.10
N PHE A 123 -0.24 -8.65 -0.83
CA PHE A 123 0.69 -9.16 -1.82
C PHE A 123 -0.04 -9.29 -3.15
N LEU A 124 0.52 -8.72 -4.21
CA LEU A 124 0.02 -8.88 -5.57
C LEU A 124 1.13 -9.51 -6.42
N PRO A 125 0.85 -10.55 -7.21
CA PRO A 125 1.87 -11.18 -8.06
C PRO A 125 2.37 -10.24 -9.16
N GLU A 126 1.52 -9.31 -9.60
CA GLU A 126 1.82 -8.30 -10.61
C GLU A 126 1.00 -7.04 -10.34
N PHE A 127 1.33 -5.95 -11.04
CA PHE A 127 0.55 -4.73 -10.92
C PHE A 127 -0.79 -4.93 -11.65
N PRO A 128 -1.95 -4.71 -11.00
CA PRO A 128 -3.24 -5.14 -11.52
C PRO A 128 -3.78 -4.30 -12.69
N LEU A 129 -3.02 -3.30 -13.15
CA LEU A 129 -3.37 -2.40 -14.24
C LEU A 129 -2.32 -2.49 -15.38
N ASP A 130 -1.47 -3.51 -15.36
CA ASP A 130 -0.54 -3.80 -16.46
C ASP A 130 -1.24 -4.43 -17.66
#